data_AF-A0A534PZU3-F1
#
_entry.id   AF-A0A534PZU3-F1
#
_cell.length_a   1.000
_cell.length_b   1.000
_cell.length_c   1.000
_cell.angle_alpha   90.00
_cell.angle_beta   90.00
_cell.angle_gamma   90.00
#
_symmetry.space_group_name_H-M   'P 1'
#
loop_
_entity.id
_entity.type
_entity.pdbx_description
1 polymer ?
#
loop_
_entity_poly.entity_id
_entity_poly.type
_entity_poly.pdbx_seq_one_letter_code
_entity_poly.pdbx_strand_id
1 'polypeptide(L)'
;MDNIDVDREGQLWVAAHPKLLTFVRHVSDPTMPAPSQVFRIEPTTKRVEEVYLELGSRLSGSSVGAFHDGRLLIGPVFDSKFLDCRLNTAHG
;
A
#
# COMPACT_ATOMS: atom_id res chain seq x y z
N MET A 1 -3.68 0.77 -9.83
CA MET A 1 -2.34 0.53 -9.28
C MET A 1 -1.54 1.80 -9.42
N ASP A 2 -0.58 2.01 -8.52
CA ASP A 2 0.37 3.13 -8.62
C ASP A 2 1.77 2.58 -8.85
N ASN A 3 2.56 2.31 -7.80
CA ASN A 3 3.91 1.77 -7.93
C ASN A 3 4.01 0.28 -7.54
N ILE A 4 5.08 -0.35 -8.03
CA ILE A 4 5.50 -1.72 -7.72
C ILE A 4 6.92 -1.65 -7.16
N ASP A 5 7.13 -2.24 -5.99
CA ASP A 5 8.45 -2.50 -5.40
C ASP A 5 8.76 -4.00 -5.44
N VAL A 6 10.04 -4.36 -5.46
CA VAL A 6 10.50 -5.75 -5.47
C VAL A 6 11.45 -5.95 -4.29
N ASP A 7 11.08 -6.85 -3.38
CA ASP A 7 11.93 -7.14 -2.23
C ASP A 7 13.08 -8.10 -2.55
N ARG A 8 13.93 -8.36 -1.55
CA ARG A 8 15.11 -9.24 -1.68
C ARG A 8 14.76 -10.70 -1.97
N GLU A 9 13.55 -11.12 -1.65
CA GLU A 9 13.02 -12.47 -1.89
C GLU A 9 12.29 -12.56 -3.24
N GLY A 10 12.26 -11.46 -4.01
CA GLY A 10 11.60 -11.37 -5.30
C GLY A 10 10.08 -11.26 -5.20
N GLN A 11 9.52 -10.96 -4.03
CA GLN A 11 8.09 -10.68 -3.90
C GLN A 11 7.79 -9.26 -4.39
N LEU A 12 6.64 -9.09 -5.03
CA LEU A 12 6.19 -7.78 -5.49
C LEU A 12 5.31 -7.13 -4.42
N TRP A 13 5.59 -5.88 -4.10
CA TRP A 13 4.77 -5.06 -3.22
C TRP A 13 4.10 -3.97 -4.03
N VAL A 14 2.78 -4.02 -4.12
CA VAL A 14 2.01 -3.18 -5.04
C VAL A 14 1.04 -2.31 -4.27
N ALA A 15 1.22 -1.00 -4.39
CA ALA A 15 0.24 -0.05 -3.86
C ALA A 15 -0.87 0.20 -4.89
N ALA A 16 -2.08 0.37 -4.38
CA ALA A 16 -3.26 0.52 -5.20
C ALA A 16 -4.22 1.59 -4.67
N HIS A 17 -4.99 2.11 -5.62
CA HIS A 17 -6.10 3.02 -5.40
C HIS A 17 -7.40 2.26 -5.69
N PRO A 18 -8.00 1.58 -4.70
CA PRO A 18 -9.17 0.72 -4.96
C PRO A 18 -10.40 1.52 -5.41
N LYS A 19 -10.43 2.83 -5.13
CA LYS A 19 -11.47 3.76 -5.57
C LYS A 19 -10.85 4.96 -6.29
N LEU A 20 -10.61 4.83 -7.59
CA LEU A 20 -9.95 5.85 -8.41
C LEU A 20 -10.62 7.22 -8.33
N LEU A 21 -11.96 7.28 -8.36
CA LEU A 21 -12.68 8.56 -8.25
C LEU A 21 -12.46 9.24 -6.89
N THR A 22 -12.36 8.47 -5.81
CA THR A 22 -12.07 9.01 -4.49
C THR A 22 -10.64 9.54 -4.42
N PHE A 23 -9.68 8.86 -5.04
CA PHE A 23 -8.32 9.36 -5.18
C PHE A 23 -8.24 10.69 -5.95
N VAL A 24 -8.91 10.78 -7.11
CA VAL A 24 -8.94 12.04 -7.89
C VAL A 24 -9.55 13.19 -7.07
N ARG A 25 -10.59 12.91 -6.27
CA ARG A 25 -11.15 13.92 -5.35
C ARG A 25 -10.16 14.33 -4.27
N HIS A 26 -9.41 13.40 -3.69
CA HIS A 26 -8.36 13.68 -2.71
C HIS A 26 -7.23 14.54 -3.29
N VAL A 27 -6.84 14.31 -4.55
CA VAL A 27 -5.85 15.15 -5.25
C VAL A 27 -6.32 16.60 -5.35
N SER A 28 -7.61 16.80 -5.65
CA SER A 28 -8.21 18.13 -5.75
C SER A 28 -8.51 18.78 -4.39
N ASP A 29 -8.80 17.97 -3.37
CA ASP A 29 -9.14 18.40 -2.02
C ASP A 29 -8.53 17.43 -1.00
N PRO A 30 -7.41 17.79 -0.35
CA PRO A 30 -6.72 16.94 0.62
C PRO A 30 -7.57 16.56 1.85
N THR A 31 -8.68 17.29 2.11
CA THR A 31 -9.59 16.97 3.22
C THR A 31 -10.50 15.77 2.92
N MET A 32 -10.62 15.39 1.66
CA MET A 32 -11.39 14.23 1.21
C MET A 32 -10.52 12.97 1.30
N PRO A 33 -10.76 12.03 2.21
CA PRO A 33 -9.88 10.87 2.37
C PRO A 33 -9.96 9.93 1.16
N ALA A 34 -8.80 9.37 0.77
CA ALA A 34 -8.70 8.34 -0.26
C ALA A 34 -8.26 7.01 0.37
N PRO A 35 -8.92 5.88 0.05
CA PRO A 35 -8.48 4.58 0.53
C PRO A 35 -7.05 4.25 0.11
N SER A 36 -6.37 3.52 0.98
CA SER A 36 -5.01 3.02 0.78
C SER A 36 -5.02 1.50 0.80
N GLN A 37 -4.30 0.88 -0.13
CA GLN A 37 -4.26 -0.57 -0.27
C GLN A 37 -2.87 -1.02 -0.73
N VAL A 38 -2.37 -2.10 -0.14
CA VAL A 38 -1.11 -2.73 -0.54
C VAL A 38 -1.34 -4.24 -0.69
N PHE A 39 -0.79 -4.79 -1.77
CA PHE A 39 -0.75 -6.22 -2.04
C PHE A 39 0.69 -6.74 -2.00
N ARG A 40 0.84 -7.99 -1.55
CA ARG A 40 2.03 -8.80 -1.80
C ARG A 40 1.70 -9.83 -2.87
N ILE A 41 2.52 -9.91 -3.91
CA ILE A 41 2.36 -10.88 -4.99
C ILE A 41 3.61 -11.75 -5.06
N GLU A 42 3.41 -13.07 -4.99
CA GLU A 42 4.45 -14.06 -5.22
C GLU A 42 4.48 -14.42 -6.72
N PRO A 43 5.49 -13.99 -7.51
CA PRO A 43 5.42 -14.09 -8.97
C PRO A 43 5.33 -15.52 -9.51
N THR A 44 6.02 -16.45 -8.85
CA THR A 44 6.12 -17.85 -9.30
C THR A 44 4.80 -18.59 -9.10
N THR A 45 4.17 -18.44 -7.94
CA THR A 45 2.89 -19.10 -7.62
C THR A 45 1.68 -18.30 -8.09
N LYS A 46 1.90 -17.03 -8.44
CA LYS A 46 0.85 -16.03 -8.70
C LYS A 46 -0.08 -15.82 -7.51
N ARG A 47 0.35 -16.15 -6.30
CA ARG A 47 -0.41 -15.90 -5.08
C ARG A 47 -0.46 -14.40 -4.82
N VAL A 48 -1.65 -13.88 -4.60
CA VAL A 48 -1.89 -12.47 -4.24
C VAL A 48 -2.44 -12.42 -2.83
N GLU A 49 -1.85 -11.60 -2.00
CA GLU A 49 -2.24 -11.37 -0.61
C GLU A 49 -2.50 -9.88 -0.39
N GLU A 50 -3.68 -9.53 0.12
CA GLU A 50 -3.96 -8.16 0.58
C GLU A 50 -3.35 -7.99 1.97
N VAL A 51 -2.26 -7.23 2.04
CA VAL A 51 -1.51 -7.02 3.29
C VAL A 51 -1.98 -5.79 4.06
N TYR A 52 -2.63 -4.85 3.38
CA TYR A 52 -3.15 -3.63 3.98
C TYR A 52 -4.33 -3.09 3.18
N LEU A 53 -5.41 -2.71 3.87
CA LEU A 53 -6.54 -1.97 3.33
C LEU A 53 -7.12 -1.05 4.41
N GLU A 54 -7.26 0.23 4.11
CA GLU A 54 -7.88 1.20 5.03
C GLU A 54 -8.57 2.33 4.24
N LEU A 55 -9.54 3.00 4.86
CA LEU A 55 -10.39 4.00 4.21
C LEU A 55 -9.74 5.38 4.03
N GLY A 56 -8.53 5.60 4.56
CA GLY A 56 -7.77 6.84 4.39
C GLY A 56 -7.58 7.65 5.68
N SER A 57 -8.09 7.16 6.82
CA SER A 57 -7.98 7.83 8.12
C SER A 57 -6.54 7.81 8.67
N ARG A 58 -5.80 6.72 8.43
CA ARG A 58 -4.41 6.58 8.87
C ARG A 58 -3.43 7.16 7.87
N LEU A 59 -3.67 6.89 6.59
CA LEU A 59 -2.88 7.35 5.45
C LEU A 59 -3.79 7.38 4.22
N SER A 60 -3.94 8.54 3.59
CA SER A 60 -4.76 8.68 2.38
C SER A 60 -3.94 8.51 1.11
N GLY A 61 -4.45 7.69 0.17
CA GLY A 61 -3.89 7.53 -1.17
C GLY A 61 -2.48 6.94 -1.21
N SER A 62 -2.32 5.69 -0.78
CA SER A 62 -1.04 4.95 -0.87
C SER A 62 -0.54 4.85 -2.31
N SER A 63 0.73 5.23 -2.51
CA SER A 63 1.45 5.21 -3.78
C SER A 63 2.48 4.09 -3.88
N VAL A 64 3.10 3.73 -2.75
CA VAL A 64 4.14 2.73 -2.67
C VAL A 64 4.01 1.91 -1.39
N GLY A 65 4.30 0.61 -1.49
CA GLY A 65 4.59 -0.25 -0.35
C GLY A 65 5.97 -0.84 -0.55
N ALA A 66 6.87 -0.67 0.42
CA ALA A 66 8.23 -1.21 0.35
C ALA A 66 8.52 -2.05 1.60
N PHE A 67 9.04 -3.26 1.41
CA PHE A 67 9.24 -4.21 2.49
C PHE A 67 10.72 -4.47 2.77
N HIS A 68 11.05 -4.53 4.07
CA HIS A 68 12.37 -4.86 4.54
C HIS A 68 12.32 -5.48 5.92
N ASP A 69 12.89 -6.67 6.10
CA ASP A 69 13.12 -7.32 7.40
C ASP A 69 11.91 -7.27 8.35
N GLY A 70 10.74 -7.67 7.84
CA GLY A 70 9.49 -7.72 8.62
C GLY A 70 8.77 -6.37 8.79
N ARG A 71 9.28 -5.31 8.18
CA ARG A 71 8.65 -3.98 8.15
C ARG A 71 8.13 -3.66 6.75
N LEU A 72 6.92 -3.12 6.70
CA LEU A 72 6.30 -2.59 5.50
C LEU A 72 6.16 -1.07 5.66
N LEU A 73 6.85 -0.32 4.80
CA LEU A 73 6.71 1.12 4.70
C LEU A 73 5.66 1.44 3.64
N ILE A 74 4.65 2.24 3.98
CA ILE A 74 3.58 2.64 3.05
C ILE A 74 3.65 4.15 2.87
N GLY A 75 4.02 4.58 1.66
CA GLY A 75 4.11 5.98 1.27
C GLY A 75 2.84 6.44 0.53
N PRO A 76 2.32 7.65 0.82
CA PRO A 76 1.21 8.26 0.10
C PRO A 76 1.70 9.03 -1.14
N VAL A 77 0.78 9.48 -1.99
CA VAL A 77 1.10 10.44 -3.05
C VAL A 77 1.30 11.86 -2.49
N PHE A 78 0.46 12.30 -1.55
CA PHE A 78 0.40 13.71 -1.10
C PHE A 78 0.47 13.93 0.42
N ASP A 79 0.24 12.89 1.23
CA ASP A 79 0.23 13.05 2.69
C ASP A 79 1.67 13.23 3.23
N SER A 80 1.82 14.02 4.29
CA SER A 80 3.12 14.47 4.84
C SER A 80 3.84 13.42 5.71
N LYS A 81 3.23 12.25 5.83
CA LYS A 81 3.66 11.13 6.66
C LYS A 81 3.63 9.85 5.85
N PHE A 82 4.34 8.83 6.35
CA PHE A 82 4.24 7.46 5.86
C PHE A 82 3.90 6.54 7.03
N LEU A 83 3.41 5.34 6.74
CA LEU A 83 3.21 4.31 7.75
C LEU A 83 4.45 3.42 7.82
N ASP A 84 4.89 3.11 9.03
CA ASP A 84 5.85 2.05 9.33
C ASP A 84 5.11 0.92 10.05
N CYS A 85 4.80 -0.13 9.30
CA CYS A 85 4.03 -1.28 9.77
C CYS A 85 4.97 -2.44 10.09
N ARG A 86 4.81 -3.05 11.26
CA ARG A 86 5.44 -4.35 11.57
C ARG A 86 4.50 -5.46 11.13
N LEU A 87 4.93 -6.28 10.16
CA LEU A 87 4.17 -7.45 9.74
C LEU A 87 4.44 -8.59 10.72
N ASN A 88 3.39 -9.05 11.40
CA ASN A 88 3.48 -10.27 12.19
C ASN A 88 3.28 -11.46 11.26
N THR A 89 4.29 -12.31 11.12
CA THR A 89 4.28 -13.55 10.32
C THR A 89 3.48 -14.70 10.94
N ALA A 90 2.49 -14.39 11.78
CA ALA A 90 1.61 -15.41 12.35
C ALA A 90 0.35 -15.50 11.50
N HIS A 91 0.36 -16.38 10.49
CA HIS A 91 -0.70 -17.32 10.13
C HIS A 91 -0.22 -18.15 8.93
N GLY A 92 0.38 -19.30 9.25
CA GLY A 92 0.44 -20.45 8.36
C GLY A 92 -0.87 -21.23 8.41
#